data_AF-A0ABD2MPX8-F1
#
_entry.id   AF-A0ABD2MPX8-F1
#
_cell.length_a   1.000
_cell.length_b   1.000
_cell.length_c   1.000
_cell.angle_alpha   90.00
_cell.angle_beta   90.00
_cell.angle_gamma   90.00
#
_symmetry.space_group_name_H-M   'P 1'
#
loop_
_entity.id
_entity.type
_entity.pdbx_description
1 polymer ?
#
loop_
_entity_poly.entity_id
_entity_poly.type
_entity_poly.pdbx_seq_one_letter_code
_entity_poly.pdbx_strand_id
1 'polypeptide(L)'
;MFVLILIYILQLGGYVFGHGRLMDPPARNSMWRFGFPNPVNYNDNELFCGGYAIQWEQNSGKCGICGDAYHIETPRPHEAGGNYAKGIISRHYSVGQQIDIEIELTANHYGRFEFFLCPNNNAAQEATPDCLKRYPLYVAGTKDFRYIIPEDGKKSCISI
;
A
#
# COMPACT_ATOMS: atom_id res chain seq x y z
N MET A 1 40.36 13.94 13.41
CA MET A 1 39.75 14.17 12.07
C MET A 1 38.92 12.98 11.60
N PHE A 2 39.47 11.74 11.56
CA PHE A 2 38.73 10.54 11.15
C PHE A 2 37.49 10.19 11.99
N VAL A 3 37.54 10.38 13.32
CA VAL A 3 36.41 10.09 14.21
C VAL A 3 35.21 11.03 13.97
N LEU A 4 35.48 12.29 13.65
CA LEU A 4 34.44 13.28 13.33
C LEU A 4 33.78 13.01 11.97
N ILE A 5 34.55 12.52 11.00
CA ILE A 5 34.04 12.08 9.70
C ILE A 5 33.15 10.85 9.87
N LEU A 6 33.52 9.90 10.73
CA LEU A 6 32.72 8.70 11.02
C LEU A 6 31.37 9.04 11.68
N ILE A 7 31.38 9.97 12.66
CA ILE A 7 30.16 10.45 13.32
C ILE A 7 29.26 11.21 12.33
N TYR A 8 29.83 11.98 11.41
CA TYR A 8 29.08 12.70 10.37
C TYR A 8 28.44 11.74 9.35
N ILE A 9 29.13 10.66 8.97
CA ILE A 9 28.59 9.62 8.08
C ILE A 9 27.45 8.84 8.76
N LEU A 10 27.53 8.58 10.07
CA LEU A 10 26.46 7.93 10.86
C LEU A 10 25.19 8.79 10.99
N GLN A 11 25.27 10.11 10.79
CA GLN A 11 24.11 11.02 10.80
C GLN A 11 23.40 11.15 9.44
N LEU A 12 23.95 10.56 8.37
CA LEU A 12 23.34 10.56 7.03
C LEU A 12 22.32 9.42 6.81
N GLY A 13 22.04 8.63 7.85
CA GLY A 13 20.91 7.70 7.86
C GLY A 13 19.60 8.47 7.98
N GLY A 14 19.16 9.10 6.90
CA GLY A 14 17.80 9.63 6.82
C GLY A 14 16.83 8.46 7.03
N TYR A 15 16.10 8.47 8.15
CA TYR A 15 14.98 7.55 8.31
C TYR A 15 13.87 8.02 7.36
N VAL A 16 13.78 7.33 6.23
CA VAL A 16 12.77 7.54 5.21
C VAL A 16 11.47 6.92 5.73
N PHE A 17 10.67 7.73 6.44
CA PHE A 17 9.39 7.31 7.01
C PHE A 17 8.27 7.48 5.98
N GLY A 18 8.24 6.57 4.99
CA GLY A 18 7.18 6.40 3.99
C GLY A 18 5.80 6.24 4.60
N HIS A 19 4.88 7.17 4.34
CA HIS A 19 3.52 7.07 4.84
C HIS A 19 2.49 7.51 3.81
N GLY A 20 1.54 6.62 3.55
CA GLY A 20 0.44 6.90 2.66
C GLY A 20 -0.63 5.83 2.74
N ARG A 21 -1.80 6.16 2.19
CA ARG A 21 -2.98 5.29 2.21
C ARG A 21 -3.82 5.48 0.95
N LEU A 22 -4.41 4.39 0.49
CA LEU A 22 -5.34 4.36 -0.62
C LEU A 22 -6.74 4.76 -0.10
N MET A 23 -7.21 5.93 -0.56
CA MET A 23 -8.42 6.61 -0.07
C MET A 23 -9.63 6.38 -0.97
N ASP A 24 -9.44 6.28 -2.29
CA ASP A 24 -10.50 5.87 -3.23
C ASP A 24 -9.94 4.92 -4.30
N PRO A 25 -10.48 3.70 -4.45
CA PRO A 25 -11.40 3.02 -3.52
C PRO A 25 -10.74 2.85 -2.14
N PRO A 26 -11.44 3.11 -1.02
CA PRO A 26 -10.80 3.08 0.30
C PRO A 26 -10.29 1.66 0.61
N ALA A 27 -9.00 1.55 0.95
CA ALA A 27 -8.39 0.30 1.37
C ALA A 27 -8.89 -0.16 2.75
N ARG A 28 -8.76 -1.46 3.05
CA ARG A 28 -9.31 -2.13 4.26
C ARG A 28 -8.99 -1.42 5.58
N ASN A 29 -7.79 -0.88 5.69
CA ASN A 29 -7.24 -0.06 6.78
C ASN A 29 -7.87 1.33 6.90
N SER A 30 -8.34 1.92 5.80
CA SER A 30 -8.87 3.29 5.75
C SER A 30 -10.39 3.35 5.61
N MET A 31 -11.07 2.22 5.39
CA MET A 31 -12.53 2.14 5.25
C MET A 31 -13.29 2.82 6.40
N TRP A 32 -12.80 2.75 7.64
CA TRP A 32 -13.43 3.40 8.80
C TRP A 32 -13.56 4.93 8.64
N ARG A 33 -12.64 5.57 7.90
CA ARG A 33 -12.69 7.02 7.62
C ARG A 33 -13.89 7.42 6.75
N PHE A 34 -14.47 6.45 6.04
CA PHE A 34 -15.58 6.63 5.12
C PHE A 34 -16.89 6.04 5.67
N GLY A 35 -16.97 5.78 6.98
CA GLY A 35 -18.19 5.32 7.65
C GLY A 35 -18.50 3.83 7.49
N PHE A 36 -17.59 3.04 6.91
CA PHE A 36 -17.74 1.59 6.90
C PHE A 36 -17.54 1.02 8.31
N PRO A 37 -18.18 -0.11 8.66
CA PRO A 37 -18.10 -0.75 9.98
C PRO A 37 -16.79 -1.53 10.20
N ASN A 38 -15.67 -0.98 9.71
CA ASN A 38 -14.33 -1.51 9.97
C ASN A 38 -13.82 -0.98 11.32
N PRO A 39 -13.01 -1.76 12.07
CA PRO A 39 -12.33 -1.23 13.24
C PRO A 39 -11.48 -0.02 12.88
N VAL A 40 -11.43 0.96 13.78
CA VAL A 40 -10.63 2.17 13.59
C VAL A 40 -9.14 1.79 13.60
N ASN A 41 -8.43 2.17 12.54
CA ASN A 41 -6.97 2.09 12.46
C ASN A 41 -6.42 3.51 12.30
N TYR A 42 -5.90 4.09 13.38
CA TYR A 42 -5.32 5.44 13.36
C TYR A 42 -4.00 5.51 12.56
N ASN A 43 -3.31 4.39 12.44
CA ASN A 43 -2.07 4.21 11.69
C ASN A 43 -2.35 3.57 10.32
N ASP A 44 -3.48 3.89 9.72
CA ASP A 44 -3.86 3.35 8.41
C ASP A 44 -2.96 3.83 7.27
N ASN A 45 -2.03 4.73 7.52
CA ASN A 45 -0.97 5.14 6.59
C ASN A 45 0.34 4.34 6.76
N GLU A 46 0.38 3.33 7.65
CA GLU A 46 1.58 2.57 8.04
C GLU A 46 1.57 1.11 7.54
N LEU A 47 1.01 0.84 6.35
CA LEU A 47 1.06 -0.49 5.72
C LEU A 47 2.32 -0.70 4.87
N PHE A 48 3.45 -0.46 5.52
CA PHE A 48 4.83 -0.51 5.01
C PHE A 48 5.59 -1.81 5.37
N CYS A 49 4.90 -2.96 5.35
CA CYS A 49 5.51 -4.29 5.56
C CYS A 49 6.17 -4.49 6.94
N GLY A 50 5.75 -3.71 7.94
CA GLY A 50 6.35 -3.68 9.28
C GLY A 50 7.56 -2.76 9.44
N GLY A 51 7.92 -1.99 8.40
CA GLY A 51 9.10 -1.12 8.39
C GLY A 51 10.33 -1.80 7.81
N TYR A 52 11.34 -0.99 7.46
CA TYR A 52 12.51 -1.43 6.69
C TYR A 52 13.25 -2.61 7.31
N ALA A 53 13.62 -2.52 8.60
CA ALA A 53 14.38 -3.57 9.28
C ALA A 53 13.58 -4.89 9.34
N ILE A 54 12.29 -4.80 9.64
CA ILE A 54 11.40 -5.96 9.67
C ILE A 54 11.28 -6.60 8.27
N GLN A 55 11.09 -5.79 7.23
CA GLN A 55 10.97 -6.30 5.86
C GLN A 55 12.28 -6.95 5.38
N TRP A 56 13.41 -6.23 5.44
CA TRP A 56 14.63 -6.62 4.76
C TRP A 56 15.56 -7.47 5.61
N GLU A 57 15.74 -7.13 6.89
CA GLU A 57 16.67 -7.85 7.78
C GLU A 57 16.03 -9.11 8.33
N GLN A 58 14.77 -9.05 8.76
CA GLN A 58 14.06 -10.20 9.35
C GLN A 58 13.31 -11.04 8.32
N ASN A 59 12.53 -10.40 7.43
CA ASN A 59 11.63 -11.11 6.52
C ASN A 59 12.23 -11.36 5.12
N SER A 60 13.52 -11.08 4.91
CA SER A 60 14.23 -11.30 3.64
C SER A 60 13.55 -10.62 2.44
N GLY A 61 13.09 -9.39 2.63
CA GLY A 61 12.40 -8.57 1.61
C GLY A 61 10.90 -8.87 1.47
N LYS A 62 10.37 -9.88 2.17
CA LYS A 62 8.97 -10.30 2.03
C LYS A 62 8.01 -9.35 2.75
N CYS A 63 6.82 -9.21 2.18
CA CYS A 63 5.71 -8.40 2.70
C CYS A 63 4.41 -9.19 2.66
N GLY A 64 3.50 -8.97 3.60
CA GLY A 64 2.12 -9.44 3.49
C GLY A 64 1.45 -8.82 2.27
N ILE A 65 0.50 -9.53 1.65
CA ILE A 65 -0.11 -9.08 0.39
C ILE A 65 -0.89 -7.77 0.54
N CYS A 66 -1.32 -7.46 1.77
CA CYS A 66 -2.01 -6.23 2.13
C CYS A 66 -1.13 -5.28 2.96
N GLY A 67 0.19 -5.37 2.90
CA GLY A 67 1.12 -4.43 3.54
C GLY A 67 1.44 -4.71 5.02
N ASP A 68 0.87 -5.76 5.60
CA ASP A 68 1.24 -6.27 6.93
C ASP A 68 2.68 -6.84 6.95
N ALA A 69 3.31 -6.88 8.13
CA ALA A 69 4.61 -7.54 8.29
C ALA A 69 4.51 -9.05 7.98
N TYR A 70 5.44 -9.56 7.17
CA TYR A 70 5.36 -10.92 6.65
C TYR A 70 5.42 -12.01 7.74
N HIS A 71 6.15 -11.80 8.84
CA HIS A 71 6.23 -12.79 9.93
C HIS A 71 4.93 -12.91 10.76
N ILE A 72 3.98 -11.98 10.64
CA ILE A 72 2.69 -12.09 11.34
C ILE A 72 1.96 -13.32 10.81
N GLU A 73 1.43 -14.14 11.72
CA GLU A 73 0.66 -15.33 11.38
C GLU A 73 -0.56 -15.00 10.53
N THR A 74 -0.85 -15.88 9.57
CA THR A 74 -2.03 -15.74 8.70
C THR A 74 -3.29 -16.25 9.41
N PRO A 75 -4.45 -15.60 9.23
CA PRO A 75 -4.65 -14.40 8.41
C PRO A 75 -4.09 -13.16 9.10
N ARG A 76 -3.25 -12.39 8.37
CA ARG A 76 -2.74 -11.12 8.89
C ARG A 76 -3.89 -10.11 9.03
N PRO A 77 -3.76 -9.05 9.84
CA PRO A 77 -4.87 -8.15 10.15
C PRO A 77 -5.63 -7.61 8.94
N HIS A 78 -4.95 -7.35 7.82
CA HIS A 78 -5.57 -6.81 6.60
C HIS A 78 -5.85 -7.85 5.53
N GLU A 79 -5.55 -9.14 5.75
CA GLU A 79 -5.84 -10.25 4.83
C GLU A 79 -7.21 -10.87 5.14
N ALA A 80 -7.79 -11.63 4.20
CA ALA A 80 -9.10 -12.28 4.32
C ALA A 80 -9.19 -13.13 5.60
N GLY A 81 -10.22 -12.88 6.42
CA GLY A 81 -10.36 -13.46 7.76
C GLY A 81 -9.70 -12.63 8.88
N GLY A 82 -8.86 -11.65 8.54
CA GLY A 82 -8.25 -10.70 9.46
C GLY A 82 -9.23 -9.62 9.94
N ASN A 83 -8.81 -8.86 10.95
CA ASN A 83 -9.68 -7.92 11.64
C ASN A 83 -10.21 -6.79 10.73
N TYR A 84 -9.44 -6.36 9.74
CA TYR A 84 -9.81 -5.28 8.81
C TYR A 84 -10.42 -5.79 7.50
N ALA A 85 -10.33 -7.09 7.20
CA ALA A 85 -10.88 -7.69 5.97
C ALA A 85 -12.29 -8.24 6.20
N LYS A 86 -13.28 -7.35 6.34
CA LYS A 86 -14.69 -7.71 6.62
C LYS A 86 -15.49 -8.20 5.41
N GLY A 87 -14.86 -8.38 4.25
CA GLY A 87 -15.54 -8.79 3.01
C GLY A 87 -16.50 -7.74 2.44
N ILE A 88 -16.31 -6.47 2.80
CA ILE A 88 -17.17 -5.36 2.37
C ILE A 88 -16.66 -4.82 1.04
N ILE A 89 -17.54 -4.68 0.06
CA ILE A 89 -17.26 -4.03 -1.22
C ILE A 89 -17.33 -2.52 -1.04
N SER A 90 -16.21 -1.81 -1.24
CA SER A 90 -16.13 -0.37 -1.03
C SER A 90 -16.57 0.47 -2.23
N ARG A 91 -16.48 -0.09 -3.45
CA ARG A 91 -16.85 0.55 -4.73
C ARG A 91 -17.32 -0.48 -5.75
N HIS A 92 -18.13 -0.03 -6.71
CA HIS A 92 -18.58 -0.82 -7.86
C HIS A 92 -18.16 -0.10 -9.14
N TYR A 93 -17.64 -0.86 -10.10
CA TYR A 93 -17.19 -0.34 -11.40
C TYR A 93 -17.73 -1.20 -12.54
N SER A 94 -17.82 -0.61 -13.73
CA SER A 94 -18.13 -1.35 -14.96
C SER A 94 -16.85 -1.83 -15.64
N VAL A 95 -16.95 -2.91 -16.41
CA VAL A 95 -15.82 -3.42 -17.20
C VAL A 95 -15.37 -2.33 -18.19
N GLY A 96 -14.06 -2.03 -18.19
CA GLY A 96 -13.46 -1.00 -19.04
C GLY A 96 -13.71 0.44 -18.58
N GLN A 97 -14.33 0.65 -17.42
CA GLN A 97 -14.47 1.98 -16.83
C GLN A 97 -13.09 2.49 -16.42
N GLN A 98 -12.74 3.69 -16.90
CA GLN A 98 -11.62 4.48 -16.36
C GLN A 98 -12.02 4.98 -14.97
N ILE A 99 -11.15 4.81 -13.98
CA ILE A 99 -11.43 5.19 -12.59
C ILE A 99 -10.32 6.09 -12.05
N ASP A 100 -10.70 7.02 -11.19
CA ASP A 100 -9.75 7.81 -10.44
C ASP A 100 -9.42 7.09 -9.14
N ILE A 101 -8.12 6.86 -8.92
CA ILE A 101 -7.57 6.36 -7.67
C ILE A 101 -7.04 7.54 -6.86
N GLU A 102 -7.51 7.71 -5.63
CA GLU A 102 -6.97 8.71 -4.70
C GLU A 102 -6.01 8.06 -3.70
N ILE A 103 -4.76 8.52 -3.69
CA ILE A 103 -3.77 8.21 -2.66
C ILE A 103 -3.46 9.47 -1.87
N GLU A 104 -3.55 9.36 -0.55
CA GLU A 104 -3.07 10.39 0.36
C GLU A 104 -1.68 10.02 0.88
N LEU A 105 -0.68 10.86 0.59
CA LEU A 105 0.66 10.76 1.13
C LEU A 105 0.77 11.67 2.35
N THR A 106 0.92 11.10 3.54
CA THR A 106 1.20 11.88 4.75
C THR A 106 2.68 12.20 4.90
N ALA A 107 3.54 11.42 4.22
CA ALA A 107 4.92 11.76 3.95
C ALA A 107 5.30 11.27 2.53
N ASN A 108 5.78 12.18 1.67
CA ASN A 108 6.19 11.86 0.31
C ASN A 108 7.67 11.45 0.27
N HIS A 109 7.95 10.26 -0.26
CA HIS A 109 9.31 9.70 -0.40
C HIS A 109 9.66 9.37 -1.84
N TYR A 110 8.98 10.03 -2.78
CA TYR A 110 9.13 9.80 -4.21
C TYR A 110 8.84 8.33 -4.56
N GLY A 111 9.30 7.90 -5.72
CA GLY A 111 9.07 6.54 -6.21
C GLY A 111 7.85 6.49 -7.11
N ARG A 112 7.06 5.42 -6.99
CA ARG A 112 5.97 5.14 -7.93
C ARG A 112 4.87 4.31 -7.30
N PHE A 113 3.68 4.40 -7.89
CA PHE A 113 2.57 3.51 -7.63
C PHE A 113 2.34 2.55 -8.80
N GLU A 114 1.95 1.34 -8.47
CA GLU A 114 1.55 0.29 -9.40
C GLU A 114 0.26 -0.33 -8.85
N PHE A 115 -0.73 -0.52 -9.71
CA PHE A 115 -2.02 -1.06 -9.31
C PHE A 115 -2.26 -2.39 -10.01
N PHE A 116 -2.78 -3.35 -9.26
CA PHE A 116 -3.03 -4.70 -9.73
C PHE A 116 -4.41 -5.14 -9.29
N LEU A 117 -5.06 -5.95 -10.12
CA LEU A 117 -6.34 -6.56 -9.82
C LEU A 117 -6.19 -8.08 -9.78
N CYS A 118 -6.95 -8.76 -8.94
CA CYS A 118 -7.06 -10.21 -8.98
C CYS A 118 -8.56 -10.56 -9.01
N PRO A 119 -9.04 -11.32 -10.01
CA PRO A 119 -10.38 -11.86 -9.98
C PRO A 119 -10.56 -12.75 -8.75
N ASN A 120 -11.39 -12.33 -7.80
CA ASN A 120 -11.67 -13.05 -6.58
C ASN A 120 -13.14 -12.91 -6.20
N ASN A 121 -13.89 -14.01 -6.33
CA ASN A 121 -15.33 -14.06 -6.04
C ASN A 121 -15.63 -14.63 -4.64
N ASN A 122 -14.63 -14.76 -3.78
CA ASN A 122 -14.79 -15.28 -2.42
C ASN A 122 -14.08 -14.38 -1.41
N ALA A 123 -14.84 -13.60 -0.64
CA ALA A 123 -14.31 -12.68 0.36
C ALA A 123 -13.55 -13.37 1.52
N ALA A 124 -13.73 -14.69 1.71
CA ALA A 124 -13.00 -15.47 2.71
C ALA A 124 -11.67 -16.03 2.19
N GLN A 125 -11.36 -15.84 0.90
CA GLN A 125 -10.12 -16.27 0.29
C GLN A 125 -9.28 -15.05 -0.07
N GLU A 126 -8.02 -15.03 0.37
CA GLU A 126 -7.12 -13.94 0.00
C GLU A 126 -6.63 -14.10 -1.45
N ALA A 127 -6.37 -12.98 -2.13
CA ALA A 127 -5.70 -13.01 -3.41
C ALA A 127 -4.28 -13.59 -3.29
N THR A 128 -3.68 -13.97 -4.41
CA THR A 128 -2.28 -14.38 -4.44
C THR A 128 -1.43 -13.35 -5.18
N PRO A 129 -0.14 -13.20 -4.83
CA PRO A 129 0.77 -12.33 -5.59
C PRO A 129 0.83 -12.71 -7.08
N ASP A 130 0.76 -14.00 -7.41
CA ASP A 130 0.77 -14.48 -8.78
C ASP A 130 -0.50 -14.11 -9.55
N CYS A 131 -1.66 -14.07 -8.88
CA CYS A 131 -2.89 -13.60 -9.50
C CYS A 131 -2.81 -12.09 -9.79
N LEU A 132 -2.42 -11.29 -8.79
CA LEU A 132 -2.31 -9.83 -8.94
C LEU A 132 -1.38 -9.44 -10.09
N LYS A 133 -0.19 -10.04 -10.17
CA LYS A 133 0.80 -9.75 -11.22
C LYS A 133 0.32 -10.06 -12.64
N ARG A 134 -0.73 -10.86 -12.82
CA ARG A 134 -1.31 -11.15 -14.14
C ARG A 134 -2.19 -10.02 -14.67
N TYR A 135 -2.71 -9.14 -13.82
CA TYR A 135 -3.62 -8.08 -14.22
C TYR A 135 -3.17 -6.71 -13.69
N PRO A 136 -2.08 -6.14 -14.23
CA PRO A 136 -1.72 -4.75 -13.97
C PRO A 136 -2.77 -3.80 -14.56
N LEU A 137 -3.03 -2.70 -13.86
CA LEU A 137 -3.88 -1.60 -14.34
C LEU A 137 -2.97 -0.48 -14.88
N TYR A 138 -3.35 0.08 -16.02
CA TYR A 138 -2.52 1.04 -16.76
C TYR A 138 -2.95 2.47 -16.44
N VAL A 139 -2.00 3.40 -16.39
CA VAL A 139 -2.32 4.82 -16.22
C VAL A 139 -3.06 5.30 -17.47
N ALA A 140 -4.23 5.91 -17.27
CA ALA A 140 -5.12 6.32 -18.34
C ALA A 140 -4.41 7.22 -19.37
N GLY A 141 -4.66 6.96 -20.65
CA GLY A 141 -4.01 7.68 -21.75
C GLY A 141 -2.54 7.28 -21.99
N THR A 142 -2.00 6.31 -21.26
CA THR A 142 -0.62 5.83 -21.42
C THR A 142 -0.57 4.32 -21.67
N LYS A 143 0.64 3.79 -21.93
CA LYS A 143 0.93 2.35 -21.93
C LYS A 143 1.75 1.92 -20.71
N ASP A 144 1.95 2.81 -19.74
CA ASP A 144 2.68 2.49 -18.51
C ASP A 144 1.69 2.10 -17.41
N PHE A 145 2.05 1.11 -16.60
CA PHE A 145 1.30 0.72 -15.40
C PHE A 145 1.92 1.30 -14.12
N ARG A 146 2.97 2.12 -14.27
CA ARG A 146 3.66 2.81 -13.19
C ARG A 146 3.30 4.29 -13.24
N TYR A 147 2.79 4.81 -12.13
CA TYR A 147 2.63 6.25 -11.93
C TYR A 147 3.81 6.78 -11.09
N ILE A 148 4.61 7.69 -11.65
CA ILE A 148 5.75 8.29 -10.94
C ILE A 148 5.24 9.42 -10.04
N ILE A 149 5.61 9.39 -8.76
CA ILE A 149 5.18 10.39 -7.78
C ILE A 149 5.93 11.71 -8.04
N PRO A 150 5.24 12.84 -8.28
CA PRO A 150 5.87 14.14 -8.43
C PRO A 150 6.59 14.60 -7.15
N GLU A 151 7.62 15.43 -7.31
CA GLU A 151 8.47 15.85 -6.18
C GLU A 151 7.73 16.67 -5.11
N ASP A 152 6.64 17.35 -5.47
CA ASP A 152 5.82 18.21 -4.61
C ASP A 152 4.43 17.63 -4.29
N GLY A 153 4.17 16.38 -4.70
CA GLY A 153 2.87 15.73 -4.54
C GLY A 153 2.52 15.45 -3.07
N LYS A 154 1.54 16.18 -2.53
CA LYS A 154 0.95 15.89 -1.19
C LYS A 154 -0.27 14.97 -1.26
N LYS A 155 -0.98 14.98 -2.38
CA LYS A 155 -2.11 14.10 -2.71
C LYS A 155 -2.01 13.74 -4.19
N SER A 156 -2.25 12.48 -4.51
CA SER A 156 -2.21 12.00 -5.90
C SER A 156 -3.55 11.40 -6.25
N CYS A 157 -4.28 12.07 -7.14
CA CYS A 157 -5.38 11.46 -7.89
C CYS A 157 -4.80 10.91 -9.19
N ILE A 158 -4.94 9.62 -9.41
CA ILE A 158 -4.33 8.88 -10.51
C ILE A 158 -5.46 8.22 -11.29
N SER A 159 -5.67 8.65 -12.53
CA SER A 159 -6.63 7.99 -13.41
C SER A 159 -6.02 6.73 -14.01
N ILE A 160 -6.70 5.59 -13.86
CA ILE A 160 -6.33 4.28 -14.42
C ILE A 160 -7.46 3.69 -15.27
#